data_AF-A0A8J3Q501-F1
#
_entry.id   AF-A0A8J3Q501-F1
#
_cell.length_a   1.000
_cell.length_b   1.000
_cell.length_c   1.000
_cell.angle_alpha   90.00
_cell.angle_beta   90.00
_cell.angle_gamma   90.00
#
_symmetry.space_group_name_H-M   'P 1'
#
loop_
_entity.id
_entity.type
_entity.pdbx_description
1 polymer ?
#
loop_
_entity_poly.entity_id
_entity_poly.type
_entity_poly.pdbx_seq_one_letter_code
_entity_poly.pdbx_strand_id
1 'polypeptide(L)'
;MGPTYALDFEQEPWRRIEFDDLRGFFTGAYSSYEWWDDTGDDAPLRIEFTIGALRPAISTADAVDTSAGDASVQILDHSGEVVGAYPIWGVRMRYQEPGLVVVTAYAQLLAHRLAEAMWDSRRLGLPTENNSWAALPEEGREAWLEVVRVGASPVASDSRDRVIHLDGRQVTDLAGYFLALGEAVNGPGGYFGANFAAVTDCLLGGHGVEGALTLIWHDFEVARQSMTRVVQTGDGPMPCVDIAVSSLRENGVELIFP
;
A
#
# COMPACT_ATOMS: atom_id res chain seq x y z
N MET A 1 -6.11 -5.84 -25.51
CA MET A 1 -5.80 -5.68 -24.08
C MET A 1 -7.11 -5.37 -23.38
N GLY A 2 -7.37 -6.01 -22.23
CA GLY A 2 -8.46 -5.60 -21.35
C GLY A 2 -8.17 -4.24 -20.70
N PRO A 3 -9.15 -3.63 -20.02
CA PRO A 3 -8.98 -2.36 -19.34
C PRO A 3 -7.92 -2.44 -18.24
N THR A 4 -7.17 -1.36 -18.06
CA THR A 4 -6.13 -1.26 -17.05
C THR A 4 -6.70 -0.84 -15.69
N TYR A 5 -7.72 0.02 -15.70
CA TYR A 5 -8.29 0.61 -14.50
C TYR A 5 -9.83 0.58 -14.56
N ALA A 6 -10.46 0.71 -13.39
CA ALA A 6 -11.88 1.01 -13.29
C ALA A 6 -12.17 2.06 -12.22
N LEU A 7 -13.25 2.81 -12.42
CA LEU A 7 -13.83 3.69 -11.43
C LEU A 7 -15.17 3.07 -11.02
N ASP A 8 -15.25 2.68 -9.75
CA ASP A 8 -16.39 1.96 -9.17
C ASP A 8 -17.03 2.82 -8.09
N PHE A 9 -18.33 3.11 -8.23
CA PHE A 9 -19.03 4.10 -7.41
C PHE A 9 -19.80 3.41 -6.28
N GLU A 10 -19.58 3.84 -5.04
CA GLU A 10 -20.19 3.20 -3.87
C GLU A 10 -21.71 3.37 -3.83
N GLN A 11 -22.21 4.56 -4.22
CA GLN A 11 -23.65 4.86 -4.21
C GLN A 11 -24.38 4.36 -5.47
N GLU A 12 -23.64 4.00 -6.51
CA GLU A 12 -24.17 3.44 -7.77
C GLU A 12 -23.38 2.18 -8.15
N PRO A 13 -23.48 1.07 -7.41
CA PRO A 13 -22.63 -0.12 -7.62
C PRO A 13 -22.86 -0.84 -8.96
N TRP A 14 -23.93 -0.50 -9.68
CA TRP A 14 -24.16 -0.95 -11.06
C TRP A 14 -23.40 -0.11 -12.10
N ARG A 15 -22.88 1.05 -11.69
CA ARG A 15 -22.15 1.99 -12.53
C ARG A 15 -20.66 1.73 -12.31
N ARG A 16 -20.02 1.21 -13.36
CA ARG A 16 -18.58 1.00 -13.43
C ARG A 16 -18.08 1.64 -14.72
N ILE A 17 -17.00 2.40 -14.64
CA ILE A 17 -16.36 3.01 -15.81
C ILE A 17 -14.96 2.43 -15.91
N GLU A 18 -14.71 1.64 -16.96
CA GLU A 18 -13.40 1.07 -17.24
C GLU A 18 -12.59 2.01 -18.13
N PHE A 19 -11.28 2.09 -17.94
CA PHE A 19 -10.41 3.00 -18.69
C PHE A 19 -8.96 2.52 -18.72
N ASP A 20 -8.20 3.04 -19.69
CA ASP A 20 -6.81 2.66 -19.92
C ASP A 20 -5.83 3.83 -19.71
N ASP A 21 -6.32 5.07 -19.79
CA ASP A 21 -5.49 6.26 -19.62
C ASP A 21 -5.80 6.92 -18.27
N LEU A 22 -4.83 6.88 -17.34
CA LEU A 22 -4.90 7.51 -16.02
C LEU A 22 -3.71 8.46 -15.88
N ARG A 23 -3.95 9.76 -15.68
CA ARG A 23 -2.85 10.73 -15.53
C ARG A 23 -3.09 11.65 -14.34
N GLY A 24 -2.01 11.96 -13.63
CA GLY A 24 -2.06 12.85 -12.46
C GLY A 24 -2.60 12.20 -11.19
N PHE A 25 -2.86 10.89 -11.18
CA PHE A 25 -3.31 10.16 -10.00
C PHE A 25 -2.15 9.78 -9.07
N PHE A 26 -1.11 9.15 -9.62
CA PHE A 26 0.11 8.78 -8.90
C PHE A 26 1.06 9.97 -8.79
N THR A 27 0.94 10.74 -7.71
CA THR A 27 1.70 11.99 -7.50
C THR A 27 2.32 12.13 -6.11
N GLY A 28 2.01 11.22 -5.20
CA GLY A 28 2.54 11.21 -3.84
C GLY A 28 4.03 10.90 -3.79
N ALA A 29 4.67 11.40 -2.75
CA ALA A 29 6.07 11.14 -2.41
C ALA A 29 6.22 10.97 -0.89
N TYR A 30 5.18 10.42 -0.25
CA TYR A 30 5.17 10.22 1.20
C TYR A 30 6.19 9.15 1.56
N SER A 31 6.75 9.28 2.75
CA SER A 31 7.76 8.36 3.24
C SER A 31 7.26 7.52 4.40
N SER A 32 7.77 6.28 4.52
CA SER A 32 7.53 5.45 5.71
C SER A 32 7.99 6.13 7.01
N TYR A 33 8.87 7.15 6.92
CA TYR A 33 9.32 7.95 8.04
C TYR A 33 8.37 9.09 8.45
N GLU A 34 7.25 9.31 7.74
CA GLU A 34 6.29 10.38 8.05
C GLU A 34 5.05 9.84 8.80
N TRP A 35 4.81 8.53 8.73
CA TRP A 35 3.60 7.85 9.19
C TRP A 35 3.64 7.40 10.66
N TRP A 36 4.34 8.16 11.53
CA TRP A 36 4.53 7.80 12.94
C TRP A 36 3.33 8.14 13.82
N ASP A 37 2.69 9.28 13.54
CA ASP A 37 1.61 9.85 14.35
C ASP A 37 0.33 10.09 13.53
N ASP A 38 0.22 9.54 12.32
CA ASP A 38 -1.01 9.65 11.55
C ASP A 38 -2.09 8.78 12.21
N THR A 39 -2.90 9.42 13.06
CA THR A 39 -4.06 8.82 13.71
C THR A 39 -5.24 8.64 12.74
N GLY A 40 -5.06 9.01 11.46
CA GLY A 40 -6.12 9.06 10.45
C GLY A 40 -7.01 10.29 10.57
N ASP A 41 -6.67 11.25 11.43
CA ASP A 41 -7.46 12.48 11.67
C ASP A 41 -7.07 13.64 10.74
N ASP A 42 -6.06 13.46 9.88
CA ASP A 42 -5.65 14.47 8.93
C ASP A 42 -6.75 14.75 7.90
N ALA A 43 -6.95 16.02 7.58
CA ALA A 43 -7.94 16.45 6.61
C ALA A 43 -7.61 15.84 5.24
N PRO A 44 -8.60 15.27 4.54
CA PRO A 44 -8.33 14.56 3.29
C PRO A 44 -7.82 15.52 2.22
N LEU A 45 -6.88 15.03 1.41
CA LEU A 45 -6.20 15.79 0.39
C LEU A 45 -7.07 15.90 -0.86
N ARG A 46 -7.20 17.11 -1.40
CA ARG A 46 -7.86 17.31 -2.68
C ARG A 46 -6.95 16.82 -3.81
N ILE A 47 -7.49 15.96 -4.66
CA ILE A 47 -6.81 15.43 -5.85
C ILE A 47 -7.54 15.85 -7.13
N GLU A 48 -6.77 15.98 -8.21
CA GLU A 48 -7.27 16.20 -9.57
C GLU A 48 -6.46 15.33 -10.52
N PHE A 49 -7.15 14.52 -11.33
CA PHE A 49 -6.55 13.62 -12.29
C PHE A 49 -7.43 13.51 -13.54
N THR A 50 -6.90 12.92 -14.61
CA THR A 50 -7.65 12.70 -15.84
C THR A 50 -7.76 11.23 -16.17
N ILE A 51 -8.94 10.82 -16.63
CA ILE A 51 -9.21 9.49 -17.15
C ILE A 51 -9.60 9.56 -18.63
N GLY A 52 -9.15 8.59 -19.42
CA GLY A 52 -9.46 8.51 -20.84
C GLY A 52 -9.50 7.08 -21.38
N ALA A 53 -9.87 6.93 -22.65
CA ALA A 53 -10.15 5.62 -23.26
C ALA A 53 -11.26 4.84 -22.51
N LEU A 54 -12.34 5.55 -22.18
CA LEU A 54 -13.45 5.08 -21.35
C LEU A 54 -14.29 3.98 -22.01
N ARG A 55 -14.78 3.05 -21.19
CA ARG A 55 -15.70 1.96 -21.56
C ARG A 55 -16.81 1.88 -20.50
N PRO A 56 -18.09 2.10 -20.86
CA PRO A 56 -18.55 2.53 -22.19
C PRO A 56 -18.04 3.95 -22.54
N ALA A 57 -17.95 4.25 -23.83
CA ALA A 57 -17.60 5.59 -24.28
C ALA A 57 -18.72 6.58 -23.90
N ILE A 58 -18.34 7.70 -23.27
CA ILE A 58 -19.28 8.76 -22.87
C ILE A 58 -19.17 9.92 -23.86
N SER A 59 -20.30 10.34 -24.43
CA SER A 59 -20.37 11.49 -25.33
C SER A 59 -20.34 12.80 -24.55
N THR A 60 -19.70 13.84 -25.09
CA THR A 60 -19.72 15.19 -24.51
C THR A 60 -21.11 15.84 -24.56
N ALA A 61 -22.03 15.33 -25.38
CA ALA A 61 -23.43 15.78 -25.40
C ALA A 61 -24.24 15.25 -24.20
N ASP A 62 -23.81 14.13 -23.61
CA ASP A 62 -24.41 13.51 -22.42
C ASP A 62 -23.69 13.94 -21.12
N ALA A 63 -22.64 14.74 -21.27
CA ALA A 63 -21.75 15.17 -20.22
C ALA A 63 -22.29 16.39 -19.46
N VAL A 64 -22.79 16.14 -18.26
CA VAL A 64 -23.04 17.20 -17.26
C VAL A 64 -21.90 17.16 -16.24
N ASP A 65 -21.52 18.31 -15.67
CA ASP A 65 -20.68 18.31 -14.47
C ASP A 65 -21.46 17.59 -13.35
N THR A 66 -21.08 16.34 -13.09
CA THR A 66 -21.82 15.46 -12.18
C THR A 66 -21.01 15.22 -10.92
N SER A 67 -21.63 15.53 -9.79
CA SER A 67 -21.25 14.91 -8.51
C SER A 67 -21.61 13.44 -8.57
N ALA A 68 -20.65 12.56 -8.28
CA ALA A 68 -20.77 11.12 -8.39
C ALA A 68 -20.62 10.38 -7.04
N GLY A 69 -20.51 11.12 -5.94
CA GLY A 69 -20.39 10.54 -4.60
C GLY A 69 -18.99 10.01 -4.32
N ASP A 70 -18.91 8.88 -3.65
CA ASP A 70 -17.65 8.23 -3.28
C ASP A 70 -17.39 7.07 -4.24
N ALA A 71 -16.12 6.81 -4.51
CA ALA A 71 -15.72 5.80 -5.47
C ALA A 71 -14.37 5.19 -5.09
N SER A 72 -13.97 4.17 -5.85
CA SER A 72 -12.60 3.68 -5.83
C SER A 72 -11.99 3.69 -7.21
N VAL A 73 -10.72 4.11 -7.30
CA VAL A 73 -9.88 3.85 -8.47
C VAL A 73 -9.31 2.45 -8.31
N GLN A 74 -9.86 1.52 -9.09
CA GLN A 74 -9.47 0.12 -9.10
C GLN A 74 -8.35 -0.13 -10.10
N ILE A 75 -7.34 -0.87 -9.65
CA ILE A 75 -6.26 -1.41 -10.47
C ILE A 75 -6.68 -2.83 -10.87
N LEU A 76 -6.73 -3.09 -12.18
CA LEU A 76 -7.14 -4.40 -12.70
C LEU A 76 -5.92 -5.29 -12.99
N ASP A 77 -6.10 -6.58 -13.23
CA ASP A 77 -5.07 -7.43 -13.85
C ASP A 77 -5.37 -7.67 -15.34
N HIS A 78 -4.60 -8.54 -15.99
CA HIS A 78 -4.82 -8.86 -17.41
C HIS A 78 -6.15 -9.59 -17.68
N SER A 79 -6.78 -10.16 -16.65
CA SER A 79 -8.07 -10.84 -16.72
C SER A 79 -9.25 -9.91 -16.41
N GLY A 80 -8.96 -8.69 -15.93
CA GLY A 80 -9.96 -7.70 -15.53
C GLY A 80 -10.34 -7.76 -14.04
N GLU A 81 -9.69 -8.62 -13.26
CA GLU A 81 -9.93 -8.76 -11.83
C GLU A 81 -9.25 -7.62 -11.06
N VAL A 82 -9.85 -7.20 -9.94
CA VAL A 82 -9.32 -6.11 -9.11
C VAL A 82 -8.16 -6.62 -8.27
N VAL A 83 -6.98 -6.04 -8.45
CA VAL A 83 -5.76 -6.35 -7.68
C VAL A 83 -5.39 -5.29 -6.66
N GLY A 84 -6.06 -4.14 -6.68
CA GLY A 84 -5.91 -3.06 -5.71
C GLY A 84 -6.98 -2.00 -5.92
N ALA A 85 -7.32 -1.26 -4.87
CA ALA A 85 -8.33 -0.20 -4.93
C ALA A 85 -7.94 0.99 -4.05
N TYR A 86 -7.99 2.18 -4.64
CA TYR A 86 -7.74 3.44 -3.95
C TYR A 86 -9.08 4.14 -3.68
N PRO A 87 -9.54 4.21 -2.42
CA PRO A 87 -10.77 4.92 -2.09
C PRO A 87 -10.60 6.43 -2.30
N ILE A 88 -11.61 7.05 -2.89
CA ILE A 88 -11.70 8.50 -3.12
C ILE A 88 -13.12 8.99 -2.80
N TRP A 89 -13.23 10.19 -2.22
CA TRP A 89 -14.50 10.74 -1.75
C TRP A 89 -14.89 12.00 -2.49
N GLY A 90 -16.20 12.27 -2.56
CA GLY A 90 -16.74 13.51 -3.13
C GLY A 90 -16.35 13.73 -4.59
N VAL A 91 -16.30 12.64 -5.37
CA VAL A 91 -15.96 12.58 -6.79
C VAL A 91 -16.84 13.52 -7.59
N ARG A 92 -16.21 14.39 -8.39
CA ARG A 92 -16.84 15.16 -9.44
C ARG A 92 -16.16 14.90 -10.76
N MET A 93 -16.97 14.74 -11.80
CA MET A 93 -16.51 14.43 -13.15
C MET A 93 -16.86 15.58 -14.07
N ARG A 94 -15.83 16.21 -14.63
CA ARG A 94 -15.94 17.26 -15.63
C ARG A 94 -15.40 16.77 -16.96
N TYR A 95 -16.30 16.60 -17.91
CA TYR A 95 -15.97 16.17 -19.27
C TYR A 95 -15.38 17.35 -20.05
N GLN A 96 -14.25 17.14 -20.71
CA GLN A 96 -13.60 18.19 -21.50
C GLN A 96 -13.78 17.97 -23.01
N GLU A 97 -13.35 16.81 -23.50
CA GLU A 97 -13.39 16.42 -24.91
C GLU A 97 -13.88 14.96 -25.03
N PRO A 98 -14.32 14.50 -26.21
CA PRO A 98 -14.77 13.13 -26.39
C PRO A 98 -13.73 12.12 -25.89
N GLY A 99 -14.08 11.38 -24.85
CA GLY A 99 -13.21 10.36 -24.26
C GLY A 99 -12.17 10.85 -23.23
N LEU A 100 -12.23 12.11 -22.77
CA LEU A 100 -11.38 12.63 -21.69
C LEU A 100 -12.23 13.28 -20.59
N VAL A 101 -12.03 12.82 -19.35
CA VAL A 101 -12.72 13.32 -18.16
C VAL A 101 -11.71 13.77 -17.12
N VAL A 102 -11.89 14.99 -16.61
CA VAL A 102 -11.19 15.47 -15.41
C VAL A 102 -12.00 15.03 -14.20
N VAL A 103 -11.33 14.36 -13.26
CA VAL A 103 -11.90 13.93 -12.00
C VAL A 103 -11.28 14.75 -10.89
N THR A 104 -12.12 15.35 -10.04
CA THR A 104 -11.68 15.95 -8.77
C THR A 104 -12.30 15.19 -7.63
N ALA A 105 -11.52 14.87 -6.62
CA ALA A 105 -11.97 14.11 -5.46
C ALA A 105 -11.12 14.45 -4.23
N TYR A 106 -11.41 13.78 -3.12
CA TYR A 106 -10.58 13.77 -1.92
C TYR A 106 -10.02 12.37 -1.69
N ALA A 107 -8.80 12.28 -1.19
CA ALA A 107 -8.16 11.03 -0.81
C ALA A 107 -7.44 11.20 0.52
N GLN A 108 -7.32 10.13 1.30
CA GLN A 108 -6.58 10.19 2.56
C GLN A 108 -5.10 10.45 2.29
N LEU A 109 -4.60 9.83 1.23
CA LEU A 109 -3.20 9.91 0.82
C LEU A 109 -3.10 10.04 -0.70
N LEU A 110 -2.07 10.75 -1.15
CA LEU A 110 -1.69 10.74 -2.55
C LEU A 110 -0.99 9.41 -2.88
N ALA A 111 -1.54 8.66 -3.84
CA ALA A 111 -0.91 7.44 -4.32
C ALA A 111 0.53 7.72 -4.80
N HIS A 112 1.47 6.88 -4.38
CA HIS A 112 2.89 7.10 -4.60
C HIS A 112 3.20 7.19 -6.09
N ARG A 113 4.02 8.17 -6.49
CA ARG A 113 4.36 8.44 -7.89
C ARG A 113 5.06 7.30 -8.65
N LEU A 114 5.59 6.30 -7.94
CA LEU A 114 6.21 5.11 -8.54
C LEU A 114 5.30 3.88 -8.46
N ALA A 115 4.13 3.99 -7.80
CA ALA A 115 3.21 2.86 -7.62
C ALA A 115 2.68 2.34 -8.95
N GLU A 116 2.47 3.18 -9.96
CA GLU A 116 2.05 2.74 -11.30
C GLU A 116 3.01 1.68 -11.89
N ALA A 117 4.32 1.94 -11.84
CA ALA A 117 5.32 0.99 -12.33
C ALA A 117 5.38 -0.30 -11.48
N MET A 118 5.07 -0.21 -10.19
CA MET A 118 5.00 -1.38 -9.30
C MET A 118 3.73 -2.22 -9.60
N TRP A 119 2.60 -1.57 -9.88
CA TRP A 119 1.38 -2.23 -10.35
C TRP A 119 1.58 -2.92 -11.70
N ASP A 120 2.26 -2.27 -12.65
CA ASP A 120 2.62 -2.88 -13.93
C ASP A 120 3.45 -4.15 -13.75
N SER A 121 4.41 -4.11 -12.82
CA SER A 121 5.21 -5.29 -12.47
C SER A 121 4.33 -6.40 -11.88
N ARG A 122 3.40 -6.06 -10.98
CA ARG A 122 2.48 -7.02 -10.34
C ARG A 122 1.47 -7.62 -11.33
N ARG A 123 1.07 -6.90 -12.38
CA ARG A 123 0.22 -7.43 -13.47
C ARG A 123 0.90 -8.53 -14.29
N LEU A 124 2.24 -8.57 -14.31
CA LEU A 124 2.99 -9.66 -14.93
C LEU A 124 3.02 -10.92 -14.06
N GLY A 125 2.74 -10.77 -12.76
CA GLY A 125 2.65 -11.85 -11.79
C GLY A 125 3.01 -11.38 -10.37
N LEU A 126 2.53 -12.12 -9.37
CA LEU A 126 3.01 -11.95 -7.99
C LEU A 126 4.46 -12.43 -7.88
N PRO A 127 5.28 -11.82 -7.00
CA PRO A 127 6.59 -12.35 -6.66
C PRO A 127 6.48 -13.81 -6.23
N THR A 128 7.35 -14.67 -6.75
CA THR A 128 7.47 -16.07 -6.30
C THR A 128 8.62 -16.29 -5.33
N GLU A 129 9.47 -15.27 -5.15
CA GLU A 129 10.63 -15.28 -4.27
C GLU A 129 10.64 -14.00 -3.41
N ASN A 130 11.13 -14.11 -2.18
CA ASN A 130 11.33 -12.97 -1.29
C ASN A 130 12.41 -12.02 -1.85
N ASN A 131 12.42 -10.79 -1.34
CA ASN A 131 13.41 -9.75 -1.67
C ASN A 131 13.37 -9.26 -3.13
N SER A 132 12.28 -9.46 -3.86
CA SER A 132 12.10 -8.89 -5.21
C SER A 132 12.20 -7.35 -5.22
N TRP A 133 11.87 -6.72 -4.10
CA TRP A 133 11.97 -5.28 -3.84
C TRP A 133 13.39 -4.81 -3.49
N ALA A 134 14.34 -5.70 -3.17
CA ALA A 134 15.63 -5.32 -2.58
C ALA A 134 16.51 -4.49 -3.51
N ALA A 135 16.42 -4.70 -4.82
CA ALA A 135 17.19 -3.92 -5.80
C ALA A 135 16.62 -2.51 -6.04
N LEU A 136 15.41 -2.22 -5.57
CA LEU A 136 14.80 -0.90 -5.69
C LEU A 136 15.51 0.10 -4.77
N PRO A 137 15.65 1.37 -5.18
CA PRO A 137 16.01 2.44 -4.24
C PRO A 137 14.92 2.58 -3.16
N GLU A 138 15.24 3.25 -2.06
CA GLU A 138 14.33 3.47 -0.91
C GLU A 138 12.93 3.91 -1.34
N GLU A 139 12.83 4.95 -2.18
CA GLU A 139 11.54 5.42 -2.71
C GLU A 139 10.79 4.35 -3.54
N GLY A 140 11.52 3.51 -4.26
CA GLY A 140 10.93 2.38 -4.98
C GLY A 140 10.38 1.32 -4.02
N ARG A 141 11.05 1.10 -2.87
CA ARG A 141 10.56 0.22 -1.80
C ARG A 141 9.33 0.80 -1.11
N GLU A 142 9.27 2.11 -0.90
CA GLU A 142 8.08 2.78 -0.37
C GLU A 142 6.88 2.61 -1.31
N ALA A 143 7.08 2.77 -2.61
CA ALA A 143 6.05 2.49 -3.61
C ALA A 143 5.65 1.01 -3.66
N TRP A 144 6.61 0.09 -3.55
CA TRP A 144 6.33 -1.34 -3.48
C TRP A 144 5.51 -1.69 -2.24
N LEU A 145 5.85 -1.11 -1.08
CA LEU A 145 5.12 -1.24 0.18
C LEU A 145 3.67 -0.73 0.05
N GLU A 146 3.46 0.38 -0.66
CA GLU A 146 2.10 0.83 -1.00
C GLU A 146 1.34 -0.24 -1.79
N VAL A 147 1.92 -0.76 -2.87
CA VAL A 147 1.25 -1.71 -3.76
C VAL A 147 0.89 -3.00 -3.04
N VAL A 148 1.78 -3.55 -2.21
CA VAL A 148 1.45 -4.75 -1.42
C VAL A 148 0.40 -4.46 -0.36
N ARG A 149 0.38 -3.26 0.25
CA ARG A 149 -0.66 -2.84 1.21
C ARG A 149 -2.03 -2.70 0.54
N VAL A 150 -2.10 -1.91 -0.52
CA VAL A 150 -3.36 -1.60 -1.23
C VAL A 150 -3.92 -2.85 -1.91
N GLY A 151 -3.04 -3.77 -2.30
CA GLY A 151 -3.39 -5.02 -2.91
C GLY A 151 -3.41 -6.22 -1.98
N ALA A 152 -3.27 -6.02 -0.67
CA ALA A 152 -3.36 -7.09 0.31
C ALA A 152 -4.81 -7.55 0.40
N SER A 153 -5.04 -8.84 0.18
CA SER A 153 -6.25 -9.49 0.68
C SER A 153 -5.99 -9.90 2.13
N PRO A 154 -6.98 -9.85 3.04
CA PRO A 154 -6.84 -10.45 4.35
C PRO A 154 -6.48 -11.93 4.17
N VAL A 155 -5.25 -12.31 4.49
CA VAL A 155 -4.85 -13.71 4.55
C VAL A 155 -5.16 -14.18 5.95
N ALA A 156 -6.21 -14.98 6.10
CA ALA A 156 -6.43 -15.72 7.33
C ALA A 156 -5.32 -16.79 7.44
N SER A 157 -4.29 -16.51 8.22
CA SER A 157 -3.32 -17.52 8.64
C SER A 157 -3.89 -18.26 9.85
N ASP A 158 -4.26 -19.53 9.64
CA ASP A 158 -4.93 -20.41 10.60
C ASP A 158 -3.93 -21.14 11.54
N SER A 159 -2.66 -20.71 11.57
CA SER A 159 -1.61 -21.40 12.35
C SER A 159 -1.39 -20.72 13.70
N ARG A 160 -1.72 -21.47 14.76
CA ARG A 160 -1.35 -21.15 16.15
C ARG A 160 0.12 -21.48 16.41
N ASP A 161 0.80 -20.62 17.16
CA ASP A 161 2.21 -20.69 17.53
C ASP A 161 3.17 -20.83 16.33
N ARG A 162 3.84 -19.73 15.97
CA ARG A 162 4.68 -19.67 14.76
C ARG A 162 6.11 -19.29 15.10
N VAL A 163 7.05 -20.01 14.49
CA VAL A 163 8.43 -19.54 14.31
C VAL A 163 8.54 -19.01 12.88
N ILE A 164 8.82 -17.72 12.73
CA ILE A 164 9.01 -17.06 11.44
C ILE A 164 10.46 -16.62 11.28
N HIS A 165 10.95 -16.64 10.04
CA HIS A 165 12.31 -16.23 9.71
C HIS A 165 12.27 -14.98 8.84
N LEU A 166 12.89 -13.90 9.32
CA LEU A 166 13.06 -12.67 8.57
C LEU A 166 14.50 -12.60 8.05
N ASP A 167 14.62 -12.42 6.75
CA ASP A 167 15.90 -12.21 6.06
C ASP A 167 16.30 -10.74 6.15
N GLY A 168 17.19 -10.41 7.10
CA GLY A 168 17.59 -9.03 7.37
C GLY A 168 18.61 -8.46 6.38
N ARG A 169 19.13 -9.23 5.42
CA ARG A 169 20.23 -8.81 4.53
C ARG A 169 19.90 -7.56 3.70
N GLN A 170 18.62 -7.30 3.47
CA GLN A 170 18.11 -6.18 2.66
C GLN A 170 17.33 -5.15 3.48
N VAL A 171 17.30 -5.30 4.81
CA VAL A 171 16.61 -4.37 5.71
C VAL A 171 17.53 -3.18 6.02
N THR A 172 17.61 -2.26 5.06
CA THR A 172 18.48 -1.07 5.16
C THR A 172 17.72 0.22 5.49
N ASP A 173 16.40 0.21 5.39
CA ASP A 173 15.49 1.33 5.65
C ASP A 173 14.16 0.80 6.19
N LEU A 174 13.25 1.71 6.59
CA LEU A 174 11.94 1.31 7.14
C LEU A 174 11.06 0.57 6.13
N ALA A 175 11.05 1.00 4.87
CA ALA A 175 10.24 0.33 3.85
C ALA A 175 10.71 -1.11 3.65
N GLY A 176 12.02 -1.34 3.59
CA GLY A 176 12.62 -2.66 3.53
C GLY A 176 12.34 -3.51 4.78
N TYR A 177 12.29 -2.91 5.97
CA TYR A 177 11.85 -3.60 7.19
C TYR A 177 10.42 -4.12 7.08
N PHE A 178 9.47 -3.25 6.72
CA PHE A 178 8.05 -3.63 6.60
C PHE A 178 7.82 -4.67 5.50
N LEU A 179 8.54 -4.57 4.38
CA LEU A 179 8.50 -5.55 3.30
C LEU A 179 9.08 -6.91 3.72
N ALA A 180 10.25 -6.92 4.36
CA ALA A 180 10.86 -8.16 4.85
C ALA A 180 9.98 -8.85 5.91
N LEU A 181 9.34 -8.08 6.79
CA LEU A 181 8.40 -8.60 7.77
C LEU A 181 7.15 -9.17 7.11
N GLY A 182 6.58 -8.45 6.13
CA GLY A 182 5.46 -8.93 5.31
C GLY A 182 5.76 -10.26 4.62
N GLU A 183 6.95 -10.38 4.03
CA GLU A 183 7.39 -11.60 3.37
C GLU A 183 7.67 -12.75 4.34
N ALA A 184 8.20 -12.46 5.53
CA ALA A 184 8.43 -13.46 6.57
C ALA A 184 7.13 -14.07 7.11
N VAL A 185 6.06 -13.27 7.20
CA VAL A 185 4.77 -13.73 7.74
C VAL A 185 3.90 -14.35 6.65
N ASN A 186 3.79 -13.71 5.49
CA ASN A 186 2.78 -14.01 4.46
C ASN A 186 3.38 -14.53 3.14
N GLY A 187 4.69 -14.76 3.07
CA GLY A 187 5.39 -15.26 1.89
C GLY A 187 5.73 -14.15 0.86
N PRO A 188 6.33 -14.51 -0.28
CA PRO A 188 6.78 -13.56 -1.30
C PRO A 188 5.75 -12.49 -1.66
N GLY A 189 6.14 -11.21 -1.61
CA GLY A 189 5.24 -10.08 -1.84
C GLY A 189 4.14 -9.88 -0.78
N GLY A 190 4.29 -10.52 0.39
CA GLY A 190 3.34 -10.44 1.50
C GLY A 190 3.33 -9.08 2.20
N TYR A 191 2.18 -8.72 2.76
CA TYR A 191 1.98 -7.50 3.55
C TYR A 191 1.75 -7.85 5.02
N PHE A 192 2.41 -7.13 5.93
CA PHE A 192 2.17 -7.24 7.38
C PHE A 192 2.40 -5.89 8.06
N GLY A 193 1.68 -4.87 7.60
CA GLY A 193 1.80 -3.49 8.08
C GLY A 193 2.74 -2.62 7.24
N ALA A 194 2.39 -1.35 7.03
CA ALA A 194 3.23 -0.34 6.35
C ALA A 194 3.77 0.74 7.30
N ASN A 195 3.45 0.63 8.59
CA ASN A 195 3.90 1.46 9.69
C ASN A 195 3.75 0.66 11.01
N PHE A 196 4.27 1.17 12.12
CA PHE A 196 4.25 0.44 13.40
C PHE A 196 2.85 0.22 13.99
N ALA A 197 1.92 1.15 13.79
CA ALA A 197 0.53 0.97 14.20
C ALA A 197 -0.14 -0.14 13.38
N ALA A 198 0.06 -0.16 12.06
CA ALA A 198 -0.45 -1.20 11.18
C ALA A 198 0.17 -2.59 11.48
N VAL A 199 1.45 -2.65 11.87
CA VAL A 199 2.08 -3.89 12.37
C VAL A 199 1.38 -4.35 13.65
N THR A 200 1.14 -3.44 14.58
CA THR A 200 0.42 -3.71 15.84
C THR A 200 -0.99 -4.25 15.56
N ASP A 201 -1.75 -3.64 14.66
CA ASP A 201 -3.08 -4.10 14.26
C ASP A 201 -3.04 -5.51 13.63
N CYS A 202 -2.01 -5.80 12.84
CA CYS A 202 -1.80 -7.13 12.28
C CYS A 202 -1.52 -8.18 13.36
N LEU A 203 -0.74 -7.83 14.38
CA LEU A 203 -0.39 -8.71 15.51
C LEU A 203 -1.58 -8.95 16.46
N LEU A 204 -2.46 -7.97 16.67
CA LEU A 204 -3.59 -8.06 17.61
C LEU A 204 -4.85 -8.75 17.04
N GLY A 205 -4.76 -9.40 15.87
CA GLY A 205 -5.82 -10.27 15.37
C GLY A 205 -6.65 -9.72 14.21
N GLY A 206 -6.17 -8.71 13.48
CA GLY A 206 -6.78 -8.33 12.19
C GLY A 206 -6.37 -9.25 11.02
N HIS A 207 -5.15 -9.82 11.04
CA HIS A 207 -4.51 -10.39 9.84
C HIS A 207 -3.52 -11.55 10.09
N GLY A 208 -3.75 -12.43 11.08
CA GLY A 208 -3.21 -13.79 11.00
C GLY A 208 -2.08 -14.22 11.96
N VAL A 209 -2.00 -13.69 13.19
CA VAL A 209 -1.22 -14.33 14.26
C VAL A 209 -2.08 -14.48 15.52
N GLU A 210 -2.56 -15.69 15.78
CA GLU A 210 -3.12 -16.09 17.08
C GLU A 210 -2.09 -16.95 17.82
N GLY A 211 -1.70 -16.57 19.05
CA GLY A 211 -0.76 -17.35 19.87
C GLY A 211 0.64 -16.74 19.95
N ALA A 212 1.61 -17.51 20.45
CA ALA A 212 2.98 -17.02 20.63
C ALA A 212 3.71 -16.93 19.27
N LEU A 213 4.34 -15.80 19.00
CA LEU A 213 5.14 -15.59 17.78
C LEU A 213 6.61 -15.48 18.16
N THR A 214 7.43 -16.36 17.60
CA THR A 214 8.89 -16.23 17.65
C THR A 214 9.39 -15.79 16.29
N LEU A 215 10.06 -14.64 16.23
CA LEU A 215 10.70 -14.11 15.04
C LEU A 215 12.22 -14.27 15.15
N ILE A 216 12.78 -15.09 14.27
CA ILE A 216 14.22 -15.23 14.08
C ILE A 216 14.64 -14.24 12.99
N TRP A 217 15.33 -13.17 13.40
CA TRP A 217 15.77 -12.10 12.51
C TRP A 217 17.25 -12.29 12.17
N HIS A 218 17.49 -12.86 10.99
CA HIS A 218 18.84 -13.09 10.46
C HIS A 218 19.49 -11.79 10.00
N ASP A 219 20.81 -11.65 10.15
CA ASP A 219 21.56 -10.48 9.68
C ASP A 219 21.05 -9.14 10.25
N PHE A 220 20.50 -9.13 11.48
CA PHE A 220 19.97 -7.93 12.15
C PHE A 220 20.97 -6.76 12.23
N GLU A 221 22.26 -7.05 12.25
CA GLU A 221 23.32 -6.05 12.20
C GLU A 221 23.21 -5.08 11.01
N VAL A 222 22.65 -5.52 9.87
CA VAL A 222 22.39 -4.66 8.71
C VAL A 222 21.39 -3.55 9.07
N ALA A 223 20.28 -3.91 9.70
CA ALA A 223 19.26 -2.97 10.16
C ALA A 223 19.83 -2.03 11.23
N ARG A 224 20.59 -2.58 12.19
CA ARG A 224 21.23 -1.80 13.26
C ARG A 224 22.18 -0.72 12.74
N GLN A 225 22.87 -0.99 11.62
CA GLN A 225 23.81 -0.05 11.02
C GLN A 225 23.15 0.95 10.06
N SER A 226 22.00 0.59 9.47
CA SER A 226 21.39 1.36 8.38
C SER A 226 20.17 2.18 8.84
N MET A 227 19.34 1.64 9.73
CA MET A 227 18.10 2.27 10.20
C MET A 227 18.35 3.21 11.40
N THR A 228 19.34 4.09 11.28
CA THR A 228 19.82 4.96 12.38
C THR A 228 19.05 6.28 12.49
N ARG A 229 18.08 6.55 11.59
CA ARG A 229 17.26 7.76 11.66
C ARG A 229 16.52 7.80 12.99
N VAL A 230 16.60 8.93 13.68
CA VAL A 230 15.95 9.15 14.98
C VAL A 230 14.62 9.85 14.76
N VAL A 231 13.58 9.36 15.43
CA VAL A 231 12.24 9.94 15.42
C VAL A 231 11.79 10.26 16.83
N GLN A 232 10.88 11.20 16.98
CA GLN A 232 10.31 11.53 18.28
C GLN A 232 9.22 10.51 18.63
N THR A 233 9.26 10.00 19.85
CA THR A 233 8.23 9.11 20.41
C THR A 233 7.72 9.69 21.73
N GLY A 234 6.66 9.11 22.31
CA GLY A 234 6.18 9.48 23.64
C GLY A 234 7.24 9.35 24.74
N ASP A 235 8.19 8.42 24.59
CA ASP A 235 9.31 8.19 25.51
C ASP A 235 10.59 8.96 25.15
N GLY A 236 10.51 9.80 24.10
CA GLY A 236 11.61 10.63 23.61
C GLY A 236 12.20 10.17 22.27
N PRO A 237 13.32 10.78 21.83
CA PRO A 237 13.95 10.46 20.56
C PRO A 237 14.52 9.03 20.54
N MET A 238 14.15 8.21 19.55
CA MET A 238 14.64 6.84 19.41
C MET A 238 14.99 6.50 17.95
N PRO A 239 16.07 5.72 17.69
CA PRO A 239 16.36 5.17 16.37
C PRO A 239 15.24 4.26 15.85
N CYS A 240 15.01 4.28 14.54
CA CYS A 240 13.98 3.45 13.90
C CYS A 240 14.16 1.95 14.16
N VAL A 241 15.40 1.46 14.19
CA VAL A 241 15.69 0.05 14.51
C VAL A 241 15.24 -0.34 15.92
N ASP A 242 15.42 0.54 16.90
CA ASP A 242 15.03 0.27 18.28
C ASP A 242 13.50 0.24 18.41
N ILE A 243 12.80 1.07 17.63
CA ILE A 243 11.33 1.06 17.57
C ILE A 243 10.81 -0.22 16.90
N ALA A 244 11.45 -0.69 15.84
CA ALA A 244 11.10 -1.98 15.24
C ALA A 244 11.21 -3.14 16.24
N VAL A 245 12.27 -3.15 17.04
CA VAL A 245 12.46 -4.15 18.09
C VAL A 245 11.46 -3.98 19.25
N SER A 246 11.23 -2.75 19.71
CA SER A 246 10.32 -2.50 20.85
C SER A 246 8.87 -2.80 20.48
N SER A 247 8.41 -2.34 19.31
CA SER A 247 7.05 -2.56 18.80
C SER A 247 6.71 -4.05 18.70
N LEU A 248 7.63 -4.89 18.21
CA LEU A 248 7.43 -6.33 18.17
C LEU A 248 7.36 -6.95 19.57
N ARG A 249 8.28 -6.60 20.47
CA ARG A 249 8.34 -7.14 21.84
C ARG A 249 7.13 -6.73 22.69
N GLU A 250 6.71 -5.48 22.60
CA GLU A 250 5.54 -4.94 23.31
C GLU A 250 4.26 -5.66 22.90
N ASN A 251 4.19 -6.11 21.64
CA ASN A 251 3.11 -6.92 21.09
C ASN A 251 3.32 -8.44 21.28
N GLY A 252 4.22 -8.85 22.18
CA GLY A 252 4.37 -10.25 22.59
C GLY A 252 5.18 -11.13 21.64
N VAL A 253 5.89 -10.55 20.66
CA VAL A 253 6.78 -11.30 19.77
C VAL A 253 8.12 -11.57 20.46
N GLU A 254 8.51 -12.84 20.55
CA GLU A 254 9.84 -13.26 20.96
C GLU A 254 10.82 -13.03 19.81
N LEU A 255 11.90 -12.27 20.05
CA LEU A 255 12.93 -11.99 19.04
C LEU A 255 14.21 -12.74 19.31
N ILE A 256 14.71 -13.44 18.29
CA ILE A 256 15.99 -14.15 18.30
C ILE A 256 16.87 -13.56 17.19
N PHE A 257 18.09 -13.18 17.56
CA PHE A 257 19.12 -12.66 16.64
C PHE A 257 20.29 -13.66 16.59
N PRO A 258 20.35 -14.54 15.57
CA PRO A 258 21.41 -15.54 15.43
C PRO A 258 22.74 -14.96 14.90
#